data_AF-A0A8T4IZ98-F1
#
_entry.id   AF-A0A8T4IZ98-F1
#
_cell.length_a   1.000
_cell.length_b   1.000
_cell.length_c   1.000
_cell.angle_alpha   90.00
_cell.angle_beta   90.00
_cell.angle_gamma   90.00
#
_symmetry.space_group_name_H-M   'P 1'
#
loop_
_entity.id
_entity.type
_entity.pdbx_description
1 polymer ?
#
loop_
_entity_poly.entity_id
_entity_poly.type
_entity_poly.pdbx_seq_one_letter_code
_entity_poly.pdbx_strand_id
1 'polypeptide(L)'
;GYEVTLPKTLEGGKLTLAEDLSDQTNSQNPDLGSGDTGYTGFYKDGSGTDQLLFAGVNSSASDESSGRDMLDGMEQDSTTDVAVPRRDITPDGAEDPLTCEVLTKEESGQQLTMAVCAWGDNGSGGSVTDSGADALTADPASVDLDAFAERVDGIRDEVRVPAK
;
A
#
# COMPACT_ATOMS: atom_id res chain seq x y z
N GLY A 1 -10.83 17.47 -0.57
CA GLY A 1 -10.58 16.10 -0.15
C GLY A 1 -10.25 15.27 -1.36
N TYR A 2 -9.74 14.08 -1.13
CA TYR A 2 -9.45 13.10 -2.17
C TYR A 2 -10.30 11.85 -1.96
N GLU A 3 -10.45 11.11 -3.03
CA GLU A 3 -10.93 9.73 -3.03
C GLU A 3 -9.86 8.88 -3.70
N VAL A 4 -9.70 7.65 -3.24
CA VAL A 4 -8.96 6.61 -3.97
C VAL A 4 -9.90 5.76 -4.82
N THR A 5 -9.36 5.22 -5.88
CA THR A 5 -10.03 4.33 -6.83
C THR A 5 -9.19 3.08 -7.07
N LEU A 6 -9.79 2.07 -7.71
CA LEU A 6 -9.11 0.84 -8.11
C LEU A 6 -8.99 0.75 -9.64
N PRO A 7 -7.97 1.38 -10.26
CA PRO A 7 -7.81 1.37 -11.71
C PRO A 7 -7.42 -0.02 -12.22
N LYS A 8 -7.73 -0.31 -13.49
CA LYS A 8 -7.38 -1.62 -14.10
C LYS A 8 -5.88 -1.82 -14.30
N THR A 9 -5.13 -0.72 -14.29
CA THR A 9 -3.68 -0.71 -14.52
C THR A 9 -3.03 0.34 -13.63
N LEU A 10 -1.76 0.13 -13.33
CA LEU A 10 -0.88 1.08 -12.65
C LEU A 10 0.45 1.21 -13.41
N GLU A 11 1.24 2.22 -13.05
CA GLU A 11 2.56 2.51 -13.64
C GLU A 11 2.48 2.71 -15.15
N GLY A 12 1.54 3.55 -15.59
CA GLY A 12 1.32 3.83 -17.00
C GLY A 12 0.97 2.59 -17.84
N GLY A 13 0.39 1.56 -17.23
CA GLY A 13 -0.04 0.33 -17.92
C GLY A 13 0.92 -0.86 -17.77
N LYS A 14 2.06 -0.71 -17.10
CA LYS A 14 3.01 -1.82 -16.86
C LYS A 14 2.40 -2.89 -15.98
N LEU A 15 1.69 -2.50 -14.92
CA LEU A 15 1.01 -3.41 -14.01
C LEU A 15 -0.47 -3.50 -14.36
N THR A 16 -1.02 -4.71 -14.36
CA THR A 16 -2.44 -4.96 -14.57
C THR A 16 -3.05 -5.53 -13.30
N LEU A 17 -4.27 -5.09 -12.96
CA LEU A 17 -5.07 -5.65 -11.88
C LEU A 17 -5.36 -7.13 -12.20
N ALA A 18 -4.70 -8.02 -11.46
CA ALA A 18 -4.86 -9.45 -11.61
C ALA A 18 -6.07 -9.94 -10.80
N GLU A 19 -6.24 -9.42 -9.59
CA GLU A 19 -7.33 -9.80 -8.70
C GLU A 19 -7.84 -8.56 -7.95
N ASP A 20 -9.16 -8.38 -7.94
CA ASP A 20 -9.87 -7.45 -7.06
C ASP A 20 -10.31 -8.22 -5.82
N LEU A 21 -9.74 -7.86 -4.68
CA LEU A 21 -9.93 -8.51 -3.39
C LEU A 21 -10.85 -7.70 -2.47
N SER A 22 -11.41 -6.59 -2.95
CA SER A 22 -12.14 -5.60 -2.14
C SER A 22 -13.29 -6.22 -1.35
N ASP A 23 -14.14 -7.02 -1.99
CA ASP A 23 -15.27 -7.68 -1.32
C ASP A 23 -14.81 -8.60 -0.18
N GLN A 24 -13.72 -9.36 -0.42
CA GLN A 24 -13.16 -10.27 0.57
C GLN A 24 -12.59 -9.49 1.75
N THR A 25 -11.73 -8.50 1.50
CA THR A 25 -11.09 -7.72 2.57
C THR A 25 -12.11 -6.90 3.35
N ASN A 26 -13.07 -6.28 2.68
CA ASN A 26 -14.09 -5.46 3.34
C ASN A 26 -15.00 -6.29 4.25
N SER A 27 -15.31 -7.54 3.87
CA SER A 27 -16.09 -8.44 4.73
C SER A 27 -15.38 -8.84 6.02
N GLN A 28 -14.05 -8.67 6.06
CA GLN A 28 -13.19 -9.07 7.18
C GLN A 28 -12.65 -7.86 7.96
N ASN A 29 -12.86 -6.64 7.47
CA ASN A 29 -12.38 -5.41 8.09
C ASN A 29 -13.45 -4.86 9.07
N PRO A 30 -13.30 -5.04 10.39
CA PRO A 30 -14.25 -4.54 11.37
C PRO A 30 -14.21 -3.01 11.52
N ASP A 31 -13.16 -2.36 11.04
CA ASP A 31 -12.94 -0.92 11.18
C ASP A 31 -13.57 -0.13 10.02
N LEU A 32 -14.04 -0.80 8.97
CA LEU A 32 -14.74 -0.17 7.85
C LEU A 32 -16.15 0.23 8.30
N GLY A 33 -16.37 1.54 8.44
CA GLY A 33 -17.63 2.11 8.92
C GLY A 33 -18.75 2.08 7.89
N SER A 34 -19.97 2.36 8.37
CA SER A 34 -21.14 2.50 7.50
C SER A 34 -20.98 3.71 6.55
N GLY A 35 -20.85 3.44 5.25
CA GLY A 35 -20.66 4.46 4.23
C GLY A 35 -19.21 4.61 3.77
N ASP A 36 -18.28 3.92 4.43
CA ASP A 36 -16.90 3.82 3.96
C ASP A 36 -16.80 2.80 2.82
N THR A 37 -15.79 2.97 1.97
CA THR A 37 -15.50 2.04 0.86
C THR A 37 -14.03 1.66 0.90
N GLY A 38 -13.75 0.37 1.06
CA GLY A 38 -12.40 -0.18 0.96
C GLY A 38 -12.13 -0.75 -0.43
N TYR A 39 -10.89 -0.61 -0.89
CA TYR A 39 -10.38 -1.17 -2.13
C TYR A 39 -9.15 -2.02 -1.83
N THR A 40 -9.08 -3.22 -2.41
CA THR A 40 -7.87 -4.03 -2.36
C THR A 40 -7.62 -4.63 -3.74
N GLY A 41 -6.46 -4.35 -4.33
CA GLY A 41 -6.08 -4.89 -5.63
C GLY A 41 -4.71 -5.55 -5.60
N PHE A 42 -4.64 -6.73 -6.18
CA PHE A 42 -3.38 -7.39 -6.49
C PHE A 42 -3.00 -7.11 -7.95
N TYR A 43 -1.86 -6.47 -8.15
CA TYR A 43 -1.35 -6.06 -9.45
C TYR A 43 -0.09 -6.84 -9.79
N LYS A 44 0.09 -7.12 -11.09
CA LYS A 44 1.32 -7.74 -11.59
C LYS A 44 1.65 -7.32 -13.02
N ASP A 45 2.92 -7.46 -13.37
CA ASP A 45 3.37 -7.34 -14.75
C ASP A 45 3.08 -8.59 -15.59
N GLY A 46 3.40 -8.54 -16.88
CA GLY A 46 3.15 -9.64 -17.82
C GLY A 46 3.92 -10.93 -17.53
N SER A 47 5.07 -10.86 -16.85
CA SER A 47 5.84 -12.05 -16.43
C SER A 47 5.45 -12.55 -15.05
N GLY A 48 4.74 -11.75 -14.26
CA GLY A 48 4.44 -12.03 -12.85
C GLY A 48 5.65 -11.90 -11.95
N THR A 49 6.69 -11.18 -12.37
CA THR A 49 7.91 -10.98 -11.55
C THR A 49 7.73 -9.78 -10.64
N ASP A 50 7.18 -8.70 -11.19
CA ASP A 50 6.82 -7.49 -10.45
C ASP A 50 5.35 -7.61 -10.02
N GLN A 51 5.13 -7.50 -8.71
CA GLN A 51 3.82 -7.66 -8.08
C GLN A 51 3.70 -6.68 -6.92
N LEU A 52 2.50 -6.14 -6.72
CA LEU A 52 2.20 -5.34 -5.54
C LEU A 52 0.77 -5.55 -5.09
N LEU A 53 0.54 -5.26 -3.82
CA LEU A 53 -0.79 -5.11 -3.24
C LEU A 53 -1.05 -3.62 -3.01
N PHE A 54 -2.15 -3.12 -3.57
CA PHE A 54 -2.70 -1.81 -3.23
C PHE A 54 -3.89 -2.01 -2.29
N ALA A 55 -3.89 -1.29 -1.17
CA ALA A 55 -5.04 -1.18 -0.27
C ALA A 55 -5.42 0.30 -0.14
N GLY A 56 -6.71 0.60 -0.19
CA GLY A 56 -7.22 1.96 -0.14
C GLY A 56 -8.53 2.03 0.63
N VAL A 57 -8.82 3.20 1.20
CA VAL A 57 -10.09 3.47 1.87
C VAL A 57 -10.58 4.87 1.50
N ASN A 58 -11.88 4.99 1.23
CA ASN A 58 -12.60 6.24 1.24
C ASN A 58 -13.46 6.28 2.49
N SER A 59 -13.16 7.22 3.38
CA SER A 59 -13.89 7.43 4.63
C SER A 59 -13.86 8.90 5.02
N SER A 60 -14.99 9.41 5.53
CA SER A 60 -15.04 10.76 6.11
C SER A 60 -14.16 10.92 7.36
N ALA A 61 -13.71 9.82 7.96
CA ALA A 61 -12.79 9.82 9.09
C ALA A 61 -11.31 9.86 8.65
N SER A 62 -11.00 9.66 7.36
CA SER A 62 -9.63 9.66 6.88
C SER A 62 -9.03 11.07 6.83
N ASP A 63 -7.79 11.17 7.29
CA ASP A 63 -6.98 12.37 7.33
C ASP A 63 -5.48 12.03 7.15
N GLU A 64 -4.59 12.98 7.41
CA GLU A 64 -3.13 12.82 7.26
C GLU A 64 -2.54 11.69 8.14
N SER A 65 -3.18 11.29 9.25
CA SER A 65 -2.68 10.17 10.07
C SER A 65 -3.05 8.81 9.52
N SER A 66 -4.02 8.73 8.62
CA SER A 66 -4.57 7.45 8.15
C SER A 66 -3.52 6.52 7.53
N GLY A 67 -2.49 7.07 6.89
CA GLY A 67 -1.37 6.24 6.39
C GLY A 67 -0.62 5.53 7.52
N ARG A 68 -0.38 6.21 8.63
CA ARG A 68 0.27 5.62 9.82
C ARG A 68 -0.64 4.61 10.51
N ASP A 69 -1.94 4.88 10.57
CA ASP A 69 -2.93 3.97 11.15
C ASP A 69 -3.05 2.66 10.35
N MET A 70 -2.92 2.73 9.01
CA MET A 70 -2.85 1.55 8.16
C MET A 70 -1.62 0.68 8.47
N LEU A 71 -0.45 1.30 8.63
CA LEU A 71 0.78 0.60 9.01
C LEU A 71 0.67 -0.02 10.41
N ASP A 72 0.10 0.70 11.37
CA ASP A 72 -0.19 0.16 12.71
C ASP A 72 -1.08 -1.09 12.64
N GLY A 73 -2.03 -1.13 11.70
CA GLY A 73 -2.85 -2.31 11.44
C GLY A 73 -2.06 -3.50 10.90
N MET A 74 -1.09 -3.26 10.02
CA MET A 74 -0.22 -4.31 9.46
C MET A 74 0.73 -4.89 10.52
N GLU A 75 1.30 -4.05 11.37
CA GLU A 75 2.19 -4.45 12.46
C GLU A 75 1.50 -5.27 13.57
N GLN A 76 0.17 -5.16 13.71
CA GLN A 76 -0.60 -5.91 14.71
C GLN A 76 -0.81 -7.40 14.34
N ASP A 77 -0.53 -7.79 13.10
CA ASP A 77 -0.59 -9.19 12.70
C ASP A 77 0.53 -9.98 13.39
N SER A 78 0.16 -11.05 14.10
CA SER A 78 1.11 -11.88 14.86
C SER A 78 2.21 -12.56 14.04
N THR A 79 2.10 -12.55 12.72
CA THR A 79 3.09 -13.10 11.77
C THR A 79 3.97 -12.02 11.15
N THR A 80 3.79 -10.76 11.53
CA THR A 80 4.50 -9.60 10.98
C THR A 80 5.45 -9.01 12.02
N ASP A 81 6.66 -8.68 11.60
CA ASP A 81 7.68 -7.98 12.38
C ASP A 81 8.18 -6.75 11.62
N VAL A 82 8.53 -5.69 12.35
CA VAL A 82 9.16 -4.49 11.76
C VAL A 82 10.66 -4.73 11.59
N ALA A 83 11.12 -4.82 10.34
CA ALA A 83 12.52 -5.05 10.01
C ALA A 83 13.30 -3.74 9.81
N VAL A 84 12.68 -2.74 9.18
CA VAL A 84 13.19 -1.36 9.11
C VAL A 84 12.09 -0.43 9.61
N PRO A 85 12.32 0.35 10.69
CA PRO A 85 11.30 1.23 11.26
C PRO A 85 10.78 2.28 10.28
N ARG A 86 9.51 2.65 10.44
CA ARG A 86 8.89 3.66 9.59
C ARG A 86 9.58 5.02 9.64
N ARG A 87 9.63 5.68 8.48
CA ARG A 87 10.02 7.08 8.32
C ARG A 87 9.18 7.76 7.25
N ASP A 88 9.06 9.08 7.36
CA ASP A 88 8.42 9.87 6.33
C ASP A 88 9.45 10.18 5.22
N ILE A 89 9.02 9.99 3.98
CA ILE A 89 9.80 10.25 2.77
C ILE A 89 8.95 11.16 1.88
N THR A 90 9.54 12.27 1.41
CA THR A 90 8.90 13.16 0.44
C THR A 90 9.63 12.99 -0.88
N PRO A 91 9.03 12.26 -1.84
CA PRO A 91 9.59 12.11 -3.18
C PRO A 91 9.79 13.45 -3.89
N ASP A 92 10.74 13.49 -4.83
CA ASP A 92 11.08 14.71 -5.55
C ASP A 92 9.87 15.22 -6.35
N GLY A 93 9.38 16.41 -5.99
CA GLY A 93 8.22 17.04 -6.63
C GLY A 93 6.88 16.74 -5.98
N ALA A 94 6.84 15.86 -4.97
CA ALA A 94 5.64 15.60 -4.17
C ALA A 94 5.38 16.74 -3.18
N GLU A 95 4.11 17.08 -2.97
CA GLU A 95 3.69 18.07 -1.96
C GLU A 95 3.57 17.45 -0.56
N ASP A 96 3.11 16.19 -0.50
CA ASP A 96 2.79 15.48 0.74
C ASP A 96 3.73 14.26 0.93
N PRO A 97 4.22 13.98 2.14
CA PRO A 97 5.06 12.82 2.40
C PRO A 97 4.28 11.50 2.33
N LEU A 98 5.01 10.42 2.07
CA LEU A 98 4.61 9.04 2.33
C LEU A 98 5.25 8.57 3.63
N THR A 99 4.53 7.80 4.46
CA THR A 99 5.15 7.06 5.56
C THR A 99 5.52 5.66 5.05
N CYS A 100 6.80 5.31 5.13
CA CYS A 100 7.31 4.06 4.56
C CYS A 100 8.11 3.24 5.57
N GLU A 101 8.04 1.92 5.47
CA GLU A 101 8.76 0.97 6.32
C GLU A 101 9.04 -0.36 5.60
N VAL A 102 9.85 -1.21 6.23
CA VAL A 102 10.05 -2.59 5.77
C VAL A 102 9.54 -3.53 6.85
N LEU A 103 8.59 -4.38 6.45
CA LEU A 103 8.04 -5.42 7.29
C LEU A 103 8.60 -6.78 6.84
N THR A 104 8.74 -7.70 7.78
CA THR A 104 8.92 -9.12 7.47
C THR A 104 7.68 -9.88 7.90
N LYS A 105 7.22 -10.82 7.07
CA LYS A 105 6.06 -11.66 7.38
C LYS A 105 6.37 -13.13 7.19
N GLU A 106 6.00 -13.95 8.17
CA GLU A 106 6.08 -15.40 8.07
C GLU A 106 4.84 -15.97 7.38
N GLU A 107 5.00 -16.52 6.18
CA GLU A 107 3.92 -17.12 5.40
C GLU A 107 4.31 -18.51 4.89
N SER A 108 3.53 -19.53 5.25
CA SER A 108 3.77 -20.93 4.85
C SER A 108 5.19 -21.44 5.16
N GLY A 109 5.80 -20.93 6.24
CA GLY A 109 7.16 -21.28 6.66
C GLY A 109 8.28 -20.60 5.86
N GLN A 110 7.95 -19.57 5.08
CA GLN A 110 8.89 -18.70 4.40
C GLN A 110 8.75 -17.28 4.96
N GLN A 111 9.88 -16.60 5.13
CA GLN A 111 9.89 -15.18 5.47
C GLN A 111 9.80 -14.36 4.19
N LEU A 112 8.87 -13.41 4.18
CA LEU A 112 8.68 -12.42 3.12
C LEU A 112 9.18 -11.06 3.62
N THR A 113 10.05 -10.42 2.86
CA THR A 113 10.48 -9.03 3.07
C THR A 113 9.61 -8.10 2.22
N MET A 114 8.84 -7.23 2.87
CA MET A 114 7.86 -6.37 2.22
C MET A 114 8.20 -4.90 2.44
N ALA A 115 8.46 -4.16 1.37
CA ALA A 115 8.47 -2.70 1.42
C ALA A 115 7.03 -2.19 1.42
N VAL A 116 6.70 -1.27 2.31
CA VAL A 116 5.37 -0.67 2.41
C VAL A 116 5.48 0.83 2.48
N CYS A 117 4.68 1.55 1.71
CA CYS A 117 4.48 2.99 1.84
C CYS A 117 2.98 3.27 1.90
N ALA A 118 2.59 4.16 2.81
CA ALA A 118 1.21 4.55 3.03
C ALA A 118 1.07 6.07 3.10
N TRP A 119 -0.13 6.54 2.81
CA TRP A 119 -0.50 7.95 2.89
C TRP A 119 -1.93 8.11 3.42
N GLY A 120 -2.17 9.28 3.98
CA GLY A 120 -3.48 9.76 4.37
C GLY A 120 -3.80 11.07 3.68
N ASP A 121 -5.03 11.21 3.20
CA ASP A 121 -5.59 12.41 2.62
C ASP A 121 -6.90 12.73 3.35
N ASN A 122 -7.35 13.98 3.31
CA ASN A 122 -8.69 14.30 3.81
C ASN A 122 -9.77 13.59 2.96
N GLY A 123 -10.43 12.60 3.54
CA GLY A 123 -11.48 11.78 2.92
C GLY A 123 -11.04 10.43 2.37
N SER A 124 -9.72 10.15 2.31
CA SER A 124 -9.22 8.87 1.81
C SER A 124 -7.82 8.54 2.30
N GLY A 125 -7.38 7.31 2.17
CA GLY A 125 -5.98 6.93 2.36
C GLY A 125 -5.64 5.69 1.54
N GLY A 126 -4.36 5.35 1.49
CA GLY A 126 -3.93 4.13 0.84
C GLY A 126 -2.54 3.67 1.25
N SER A 127 -2.25 2.43 0.92
CA SER A 127 -0.93 1.83 1.03
C SER A 127 -0.61 0.98 -0.18
N VAL A 128 0.69 0.89 -0.48
CA VAL A 128 1.24 0.00 -1.48
C VAL A 128 2.28 -0.87 -0.81
N THR A 129 2.14 -2.18 -0.98
CA THR A 129 3.08 -3.19 -0.48
C THR A 129 3.73 -3.89 -1.66
N ASP A 130 5.06 -3.91 -1.72
CA ASP A 130 5.80 -4.75 -2.66
C ASP A 130 5.63 -6.23 -2.27
N SER A 131 5.15 -7.03 -3.21
CA SER A 131 4.96 -8.48 -3.04
C SER A 131 5.57 -9.27 -4.21
N GLY A 132 6.51 -8.66 -4.94
CA GLY A 132 7.20 -9.27 -6.06
C GLY A 132 8.06 -10.48 -5.67
N ALA A 133 8.60 -11.17 -6.67
CA ALA A 133 9.40 -12.39 -6.46
C ALA A 133 10.64 -12.16 -5.57
N ASP A 134 11.19 -10.95 -5.59
CA ASP A 134 12.37 -10.57 -4.81
C ASP A 134 12.08 -10.53 -3.30
N ALA A 135 10.81 -10.36 -2.89
CA ALA A 135 10.40 -10.34 -1.48
C ALA A 135 10.82 -11.61 -0.70
N LEU A 136 10.93 -12.76 -1.38
CA LEU A 136 11.36 -14.03 -0.76
C LEU A 136 12.86 -14.11 -0.47
N THR A 137 13.67 -13.25 -1.08
CA THR A 137 15.13 -13.34 -1.04
C THR A 137 15.82 -12.04 -0.62
N ALA A 138 15.09 -10.93 -0.59
CA ALA A 138 15.60 -9.62 -0.22
C ALA A 138 16.03 -9.59 1.25
N ASP A 139 17.23 -9.06 1.49
CA ASP A 139 17.66 -8.65 2.83
C ASP A 139 16.89 -7.37 3.20
N PRO A 140 16.08 -7.37 4.28
CA PRO A 140 15.32 -6.20 4.69
C PRO A 140 16.15 -4.92 4.84
N ALA A 141 17.40 -5.04 5.29
CA ALA A 141 18.29 -3.88 5.48
C ALA A 141 18.82 -3.29 4.16
N SER A 142 18.65 -4.01 3.05
CA SER A 142 19.07 -3.59 1.71
C SER A 142 17.95 -2.97 0.86
N VAL A 143 16.72 -2.99 1.36
CA VAL A 143 15.56 -2.42 0.67
C VAL A 143 15.71 -0.90 0.56
N ASP A 144 15.64 -0.39 -0.68
CA ASP A 144 15.70 1.04 -0.96
C ASP A 144 14.32 1.67 -0.82
N LEU A 145 14.01 2.14 0.40
CA LEU A 145 12.74 2.80 0.70
C LEU A 145 12.56 4.14 -0.03
N ASP A 146 13.64 4.84 -0.38
CA ASP A 146 13.52 6.12 -1.09
C ASP A 146 13.09 5.86 -2.55
N ALA A 147 13.71 4.88 -3.22
CA ALA A 147 13.29 4.45 -4.55
C ALA A 147 11.86 3.85 -4.56
N PHE A 148 11.49 3.11 -3.51
CA PHE A 148 10.14 2.58 -3.39
C PHE A 148 9.11 3.71 -3.14
N ALA A 149 9.43 4.72 -2.34
CA ALA A 149 8.56 5.87 -2.13
C ALA A 149 8.32 6.66 -3.42
N GLU A 150 9.35 6.88 -4.25
CA GLU A 150 9.20 7.51 -5.59
C GLU A 150 8.24 6.72 -6.49
N ARG A 151 8.36 5.39 -6.48
CA ARG A 151 7.45 4.50 -7.21
C ARG A 151 6.01 4.63 -6.70
N VAL A 152 5.82 4.63 -5.38
CA VAL A 152 4.50 4.70 -4.75
C VAL A 152 3.84 6.06 -4.96
N ASP A 153 4.59 7.14 -5.03
CA ASP A 153 4.05 8.47 -5.35
C ASP A 153 3.41 8.52 -6.74
N GLY A 154 4.08 7.93 -7.74
CA GLY A 154 3.49 7.77 -9.07
C GLY A 154 2.22 6.93 -9.07
N ILE A 155 2.14 5.89 -8.22
CA ILE A 155 0.92 5.09 -8.05
C ILE A 155 -0.18 5.90 -7.34
N ARG A 156 0.17 6.67 -6.31
CA ARG A 156 -0.76 7.56 -5.59
C ARG A 156 -1.45 8.50 -6.58
N ASP A 157 -0.71 9.10 -7.50
CA ASP A 157 -1.25 9.96 -8.57
C ASP A 157 -2.24 9.24 -9.49
N GLU A 158 -2.05 7.95 -9.76
CA GLU A 158 -2.95 7.16 -10.62
C GLU A 158 -4.24 6.71 -9.90
N VAL A 159 -4.18 6.45 -8.59
CA VAL A 159 -5.34 5.98 -7.81
C VAL A 159 -6.14 7.12 -7.20
N ARG A 160 -5.51 8.27 -6.93
CA ARG A 160 -6.09 9.45 -6.26
C ARG A 160 -6.85 10.31 -7.25
N VAL A 161 -8.09 10.63 -6.90
CA VAL A 161 -8.94 11.56 -7.66
C VAL A 161 -9.49 12.64 -6.73
N PRO A 162 -9.79 13.85 -7.22
CA PRO A 162 -10.50 14.85 -6.43
C PRO A 162 -11.88 14.33 -5.98
N ALA A 163 -12.18 14.47 -4.69
CA ALA A 163 -13.51 14.15 -4.15
C ALA A 163 -14.58 15.09 -4.75
N LYS A 164 -15.81 14.59 -4.90
CA LYS A 164 -16.94 15.34 -5.48
C LYS A 164 -17.65 16.26 -4.50
#